data_AF-A0A2J7ZQM9-F1
#
_entry.id   AF-A0A2J7ZQM9-F1
#
_cell.length_a   1.000
_cell.length_b   1.000
_cell.length_c   1.000
_cell.angle_alpha   90.00
_cell.angle_beta   90.00
_cell.angle_gamma   90.00
#
_symmetry.space_group_name_H-M   'P 1'
#
loop_
_entity.id
_entity.type
_entity.pdbx_description
1 polymer ?
#
loop_
_entity_poly.entity_id
_entity_poly.type
_entity_poly.pdbx_seq_one_letter_code
_entity_poly.pdbx_strand_id
1 'polypeptide(L)' 'MALPGALGPLSRTLLPAQHLLKVVSYNILAPKYQSYNSYCPPQFLAWEYRRELVLRELEAHRADVVALQVGVCS' A
#
# COMPACT_ATOMS: atom_id res chain seq x y z
N MET A 1 -35.84 -23.61 -21.28
CA MET A 1 -35.62 -23.52 -19.82
C MET A 1 -34.15 -23.84 -19.59
N ALA A 2 -33.28 -22.83 -19.47
CA ALA A 2 -31.84 -23.03 -19.26
C ALA A 2 -31.29 -21.92 -18.36
N LEU A 3 -31.05 -22.26 -17.10
CA LEU A 3 -30.06 -21.69 -16.18
C LEU A 3 -29.56 -22.91 -15.38
N PRO A 4 -28.26 -23.06 -15.06
CA PRO A 4 -27.51 -22.05 -14.30
C PRO A 4 -25.98 -21.99 -14.56
N GLY A 5 -25.37 -20.90 -14.07
CA GLY A 5 -24.04 -20.97 -13.44
C GLY A 5 -22.81 -21.15 -14.33
N ALA A 6 -22.14 -20.04 -14.64
CA ALA A 6 -20.68 -19.89 -14.52
C ALA A 6 -20.29 -18.47 -14.95
N LEU A 7 -20.52 -17.49 -14.07
CA LEU A 7 -19.73 -16.26 -14.09
C LEU A 7 -18.32 -16.66 -13.62
N GLY A 8 -17.51 -17.14 -14.57
CA GLY A 8 -16.07 -17.30 -14.40
C GLY A 8 -15.43 -15.94 -14.03
N PRO A 9 -14.25 -15.96 -13.40
CA PRO A 9 -13.61 -14.75 -12.89
C PRO A 9 -13.50 -13.73 -14.02
N LEU A 10 -14.04 -12.54 -13.79
CA LEU A 10 -14.07 -11.42 -14.72
C LEU A 10 -12.74 -11.33 -15.48
N SER A 11 -12.80 -11.69 -16.76
CA SER A 11 -11.70 -11.71 -17.71
C SER A 11 -10.84 -10.46 -17.57
N ARG A 12 -9.67 -10.62 -16.94
CA ARG A 12 -8.70 -9.54 -16.73
C ARG A 12 -7.70 -9.39 -17.88
N THR A 13 -7.99 -10.00 -19.03
CA THR A 13 -7.05 -10.08 -20.15
C THR A 13 -7.82 -10.13 -21.45
N LEU A 14 -8.13 -8.99 -22.08
CA LEU A 14 -8.20 -8.80 -23.54
C LEU A 14 -8.56 -7.35 -23.92
N LEU A 15 -7.90 -6.35 -23.31
CA LEU A 15 -7.79 -5.02 -23.91
C LEU A 15 -6.30 -4.70 -24.08
N PRO A 16 -5.86 -4.04 -25.16
CA PRO A 16 -4.47 -3.62 -25.31
C PRO A 16 -4.09 -2.81 -24.07
N ALA A 17 -2.82 -2.85 -23.66
CA ALA A 17 -2.29 -2.16 -22.48
C ALA A 17 -2.46 -0.63 -22.58
N GLN A 18 -3.69 -0.14 -22.53
CA GLN A 18 -4.04 1.26 -22.46
C GLN A 18 -3.80 1.66 -21.00
N HIS A 19 -2.55 2.03 -20.72
CA HIS A 19 -2.04 2.56 -19.45
C HIS A 19 -2.62 1.90 -18.20
N LEU A 20 -2.02 0.76 -17.80
CA LEU A 20 -2.23 0.23 -16.45
C LEU A 20 -1.61 1.19 -15.44
N LEU A 21 -2.46 1.87 -14.66
CA LEU A 21 -2.02 2.72 -13.56
C LEU A 21 -1.79 1.88 -12.32
N LYS A 22 -0.56 1.88 -11.82
CA LYS A 22 -0.19 1.27 -10.54
C LYS A 22 -0.31 2.32 -9.45
N VAL A 23 -1.26 2.11 -8.54
CA VAL A 23 -1.51 3.00 -7.41
C VAL A 23 -1.14 2.31 -6.10
N VAL A 24 -0.37 2.99 -5.26
CA VAL A 24 -0.02 2.54 -3.90
C VAL A 24 -0.64 3.49 -2.88
N SER A 25 -1.36 2.94 -1.91
CA SER A 25 -1.83 3.65 -0.73
C SER A 25 -1.13 3.08 0.50
N TYR A 26 -0.32 3.88 1.19
CA TYR A 26 0.52 3.42 2.27
C TYR A 26 0.48 4.33 3.50
N ASN A 27 0.23 3.74 4.67
CA ASN A 27 0.25 4.46 5.93
C ASN A 27 1.63 4.35 6.57
N ILE A 28 2.37 5.46 6.56
CA ILE A 28 3.76 5.50 7.03
C ILE A 28 3.87 5.72 8.54
N LEU A 29 2.75 5.70 9.30
CA LEU A 29 2.67 5.90 10.75
C LEU A 29 3.33 7.21 11.23
N ALA A 30 2.53 8.22 11.64
CA ALA A 30 3.10 9.46 12.17
C ALA A 30 3.98 9.20 13.39
N PRO A 31 5.07 9.99 13.57
CA PRO A 31 5.87 9.96 14.78
C PRO A 31 5.06 10.09 16.07
N LYS A 32 3.95 10.86 16.03
CA LYS A 32 3.03 11.07 17.15
C LYS A 32 2.40 9.77 17.68
N TYR A 33 2.28 8.73 16.85
CA TYR A 33 1.68 7.46 17.21
C TYR A 33 2.71 6.34 17.49
N GLN A 34 4.00 6.68 17.57
CA GLN A 34 5.05 5.70 17.90
C GLN A 34 4.86 5.08 19.29
N SER A 35 4.34 5.84 20.26
CA SER A 35 4.09 5.39 21.63
C SER A 35 3.11 4.21 21.74
N TYR A 36 2.25 4.00 20.73
CA TYR A 36 1.35 2.86 20.67
C TYR A 36 2.07 1.55 20.30
N ASN A 37 3.33 1.60 19.86
CA ASN A 37 4.13 0.45 19.44
C ASN A 37 5.25 0.14 20.44
N SER A 38 4.92 0.05 21.74
CA SER A 38 5.90 -0.15 22.83
C SER A 38 6.67 -1.48 22.77
N TYR A 39 6.23 -2.44 21.96
CA TYR A 39 6.95 -3.69 21.71
C TYR A 39 8.20 -3.50 20.84
N CYS A 40 8.31 -2.37 20.12
CA CYS A 40 9.44 -2.08 19.23
C CYS A 40 10.39 -1.07 19.89
N PRO A 41 11.72 -1.28 19.83
CA PRO A 41 12.69 -0.32 20.35
C PRO A 41 12.56 1.07 19.69
N PRO A 42 12.73 2.16 20.45
CA PRO A 42 12.51 3.52 19.95
C PRO A 42 13.44 3.90 18.80
N GLN A 43 14.66 3.34 18.76
CA GLN A 43 15.61 3.52 17.67
C GLN A 43 15.07 3.08 16.30
N PHE A 44 14.22 2.04 16.25
CA PHE A 44 13.61 1.55 15.02
C PHE A 44 12.28 2.24 14.71
N LEU A 45 11.66 2.88 15.71
CA LEU A 45 10.48 3.70 15.54
C LEU A 45 10.83 5.13 15.12
N ALA A 46 12.06 5.61 15.38
CA ALA A 46 12.54 6.92 14.98
C ALA A 46 12.29 7.18 13.49
N TRP A 47 11.88 8.41 13.16
CA TRP A 47 11.51 8.77 11.79
C TRP A 47 12.70 8.65 10.84
N GLU A 48 13.88 9.00 11.33
CA GLU A 48 15.16 8.97 10.62
C GLU A 48 15.46 7.56 10.09
N TYR A 49 15.23 6.54 10.93
CA TYR A 49 15.40 5.13 10.54
C TYR A 49 14.29 4.67 9.58
N ARG A 50 13.01 4.97 9.89
CA ARG A 50 11.87 4.48 9.10
C ARG A 50 11.78 5.12 7.73
N ARG A 51 12.17 6.39 7.58
CA ARG A 51 12.10 7.12 6.30
C ARG A 51 12.88 6.39 5.21
N GLU A 52 14.06 5.85 5.52
CA GLU A 52 14.86 5.11 4.54
C GLU A 52 14.18 3.81 4.10
N LEU A 53 13.54 3.10 5.03
CA LEU A 53 12.79 1.88 4.73
C LEU A 53 11.55 2.18 3.88
N VAL A 54 10.80 3.22 4.22
CA VAL A 54 9.63 3.68 3.46
C VAL A 54 10.04 4.06 2.03
N LEU A 55 11.14 4.80 1.85
CA LEU A 55 11.63 5.16 0.53
C LEU A 55 12.01 3.93 -0.31
N ARG A 56 12.73 2.97 0.29
CA ARG A 56 13.08 1.71 -0.37
C ARG A 56 11.85 0.91 -0.81
N GLU A 57 10.82 0.89 0.02
CA GLU A 57 9.56 0.20 -0.28
C GLU A 57 8.81 0.89 -1.44
N LEU A 58 8.70 2.22 -1.40
CA LEU A 58 8.07 2.99 -2.48
C LEU A 58 8.82 2.83 -3.82
N GLU A 59 10.15 2.86 -3.80
CA GLU A 59 11.00 2.63 -4.97
C GLU A 59 10.83 1.20 -5.53
N ALA A 60 10.76 0.20 -4.67
CA ALA A 60 10.54 -1.19 -5.07
C ALA A 60 9.17 -1.39 -5.73
N HIS A 61 8.15 -0.64 -5.30
CA HIS A 61 6.82 -0.72 -5.90
C HIS A 61 6.72 -0.08 -7.28
N ARG A 62 7.56 0.90 -7.65
CA ARG A 62 7.49 1.59 -8.95
C ARG A 62 6.05 1.97 -9.33
N ALA A 63 5.33 2.59 -8.41
CA ALA A 63 3.95 3.00 -8.62
C ALA A 63 3.89 4.32 -9.41
N ASP A 64 2.89 4.48 -10.25
CA ASP A 64 2.63 5.72 -10.99
C ASP A 64 2.02 6.80 -10.08
N VAL A 65 1.22 6.37 -9.10
CA VAL A 65 0.60 7.25 -8.11
C VAL A 65 0.82 6.67 -6.72
N VAL A 66 1.27 7.52 -5.80
CA VAL A 66 1.48 7.17 -4.39
C VAL A 66 0.64 8.08 -3.52
N ALA A 67 -0.20 7.49 -2.67
CA ALA A 67 -0.97 8.17 -1.64
C ALA A 67 -0.44 7.75 -0.26
N LEU A 68 0.05 8.71 0.53
CA LEU A 68 0.58 8.45 1.87
C LEU A 68 -0.37 8.96 2.95
N GLN A 69 -0.60 8.13 3.97
CA GLN A 69 -1.34 8.52 5.17
C GLN A 69 -0.45 8.46 6.41
N VAL A 70 -0.78 9.27 7.42
CA VAL A 70 -0.05 9.36 8.70
C VAL A 70 -0.96 9.16 9.92
N GLY A 71 -2.26 8.96 9.70
CA GLY A 71 -3.27 8.86 10.76
C GLY A 71 -3.51 7.42 11.23
N VAL A 72 -4.09 7.27 12.42
CA VAL A 72 -4.79 6.03 12.80
C VAL A 72 -6.11 5.98 12.02
N CYS A 73 -6.42 4.85 11.39
CA CYS A 73 -7.78 4.57 10.97
C CYS A 73 -8.60 4.41 12.25
N SER A 74 -9.39 5.42 12.60
CA SER A 74 -10.42 5.36 13.64
C SER A 74 -11.58 4.49 13.20
#